data_AF-A0A7S3R862-F1
#
_entry.id   AF-A0A7S3R862-F1
#
_cell.length_a   1.000
_cell.length_b   1.000
_cell.length_c   1.000
_cell.angle_alpha   90.00
_cell.angle_beta   90.00
_cell.angle_gamma   90.00
#
_symmetry.space_group_name_H-M   'P 1'
#
loop_
_entity.id
_entity.type
_entity.pdbx_description
1 polymer ?
#
loop_
_entity_poly.entity_id
_entity_poly.type
_entity_poly.pdbx_seq_one_letter_code
_entity_poly.pdbx_strand_id
1 'polypeptide(L)'
;MGDVVVRHSFTPALLNPPVLAAGVASLGSLHREWGLRIAQELALTFGRAAVGYKEAVESADSYPTHTGAAGTVTPILEPAMAQLQARLHALAPSLDGPSFRDIWRAVTVPVNRFLFNYVATEAFFSQAGAHQFAVDCAGMVAVFSPFTKRPAAHFREMLAAARLLTLGDQDTQEVVRKASMQAAVGEPLWREPWLAQLGVGCLSAQQVIAVVERRL
;
A
#
# COMPACT_ATOMS: atom_id res chain seq x y z
N MET A 1 26.19 50.88 51.26
CA MET A 1 25.20 50.00 50.62
C MET A 1 25.12 50.41 49.16
N GLY A 2 25.88 49.75 48.29
CA GLY A 2 25.81 49.94 46.85
C GLY A 2 25.42 48.60 46.24
N ASP A 3 24.21 48.54 45.67
CA ASP A 3 23.72 47.36 44.98
C ASP A 3 24.51 47.14 43.69
N VAL A 4 25.27 46.04 43.66
CA VAL A 4 25.91 45.54 42.45
C VAL A 4 24.84 44.81 41.64
N VAL A 5 24.25 45.51 40.67
CA VAL A 5 23.39 44.89 39.67
C VAL A 5 24.28 44.05 38.74
N VAL A 6 24.32 42.74 38.98
CA VAL A 6 24.92 41.76 38.06
C VAL A 6 24.04 41.68 36.82
N ARG A 7 24.37 42.48 35.81
CA ARG A 7 23.82 42.30 34.46
C ARG A 7 24.42 41.01 33.89
N HIS A 8 23.67 39.92 33.93
CA HIS A 8 23.95 38.77 33.08
C HIS A 8 23.74 39.19 31.62
N SER A 9 24.83 39.55 30.97
CA SER A 9 24.92 39.65 29.53
C SER A 9 24.56 38.29 28.93
N PHE A 10 23.35 38.19 28.39
CA PHE A 10 22.99 37.11 27.48
C PHE A 10 23.88 37.26 26.24
N THR A 11 24.96 36.48 26.17
CA THR A 11 25.79 36.36 24.97
C THR A 11 24.99 35.57 23.93
N PRO A 12 24.68 36.13 22.74
CA PRO A 12 23.90 35.47 21.70
C PRO A 12 24.75 34.45 20.92
N ALA A 13 25.68 33.76 21.58
CA ALA A 13 26.55 32.76 20.97
C ALA A 13 25.85 31.41 20.71
N LEU A 14 24.60 31.26 21.16
CA LEU A 14 23.82 30.01 21.06
C LEU A 14 23.08 29.82 19.73
N LEU A 15 23.11 30.80 18.84
CA LEU A 15 22.49 30.70 17.50
C LEU A 15 23.57 30.66 16.42
N ASN A 16 24.57 29.78 16.57
CA ASN A 16 25.50 29.51 15.48
C ASN A 16 24.76 28.72 14.38
N PRO A 17 24.47 29.31 13.21
CA PRO A 17 23.64 28.69 12.17
C PRO A 17 24.02 27.23 11.81
N PRO A 18 25.30 26.85 11.65
CA PRO A 18 25.69 25.46 11.41
C PRO A 18 25.33 24.48 12.54
N VAL A 19 25.38 24.91 13.81
CA VAL A 19 25.03 24.04 14.95
C VAL A 19 23.52 23.80 14.98
N LEU A 20 22.72 24.85 14.74
CA LEU A 20 21.27 24.72 14.61
C LEU A 20 20.90 23.86 13.40
N ALA A 21 21.56 24.04 12.27
CA ALA A 21 21.34 23.23 11.08
C ALA A 21 21.63 21.74 11.33
N ALA A 22 22.72 21.43 12.04
CA ALA A 22 23.05 20.06 12.44
C ALA A 22 22.01 19.47 13.40
N GLY A 23 21.55 20.25 14.38
CA GLY A 23 20.50 19.84 15.32
C GLY A 23 19.17 19.54 14.62
N VAL A 24 18.74 20.42 13.71
CA VAL A 24 17.54 20.22 12.88
C VAL A 24 17.67 18.99 11.99
N ALA A 25 18.84 18.77 11.38
CA ALA A 25 19.10 17.59 10.56
C ALA A 25 19.02 16.29 11.40
N SER A 26 19.58 16.29 12.60
CA SER A 26 19.52 15.16 13.54
C SER A 26 18.08 14.86 13.96
N LEU A 27 17.32 15.88 14.37
CA LEU A 27 15.91 15.73 14.72
C LEU A 27 15.08 15.19 13.53
N GLY A 28 15.32 15.72 12.33
CA GLY A 28 14.69 15.22 11.11
C GLY A 28 15.04 13.77 10.79
N SER A 29 16.27 13.32 11.10
CA SER A 29 16.68 11.93 10.96
C SER A 29 15.96 11.02 11.94
N LEU A 30 15.94 11.39 13.23
CA LEU A 30 15.21 10.65 14.26
C LEU A 30 13.72 10.54 13.94
N HIS A 31 13.14 11.63 13.44
CA HIS A 31 11.75 11.66 13.01
C HIS A 31 11.46 10.63 11.91
N ARG A 32 12.27 10.61 10.84
CA ARG A 32 12.12 9.64 9.74
C ARG A 32 12.32 8.20 10.21
N GLU A 33 13.31 7.98 11.07
CA GLU A 33 13.60 6.65 11.62
C GLU A 33 12.42 6.10 12.42
N TRP A 34 11.89 6.88 13.37
CA TRP A 34 10.75 6.46 14.17
C TRP A 34 9.47 6.32 13.34
N GLY A 35 9.23 7.22 12.39
CA GLY A 35 8.11 7.11 11.46
C GLY A 35 8.15 5.78 10.67
N LEU A 36 9.33 5.40 10.17
CA LEU A 36 9.52 4.14 9.48
C LEU A 36 9.29 2.92 10.40
N ARG A 37 9.81 2.95 11.62
CA ARG A 37 9.59 1.86 12.60
C ARG A 37 8.11 1.67 12.93
N ILE A 38 7.38 2.76 13.15
CA ILE A 38 5.92 2.71 13.38
C ILE A 38 5.21 2.11 12.16
N ALA A 39 5.54 2.57 10.96
CA ALA A 39 4.95 2.04 9.73
C ALA A 39 5.25 0.54 9.54
N GLN A 40 6.47 0.11 9.83
CA GLN A 40 6.87 -1.29 9.79
C GLN A 40 6.05 -2.14 10.77
N GLU A 41 5.91 -1.70 12.03
CA GLU A 41 5.12 -2.43 13.03
C GLU A 41 3.64 -2.53 12.66
N LEU A 42 3.05 -1.46 12.12
CA LEU A 42 1.67 -1.48 11.62
C LEU A 42 1.51 -2.49 10.48
N ALA A 43 2.43 -2.49 9.51
CA ALA A 43 2.40 -3.40 8.37
C ALA A 43 2.66 -4.87 8.78
N LEU A 44 3.59 -5.11 9.70
CA LEU A 44 3.88 -6.45 10.23
C LEU A 44 2.68 -6.99 11.01
N THR A 45 2.04 -6.16 11.82
CA THR A 45 0.83 -6.58 12.54
C THR A 45 -0.28 -6.93 11.56
N PHE A 46 -0.51 -6.09 10.54
CA PHE A 46 -1.45 -6.40 9.47
C PHE A 46 -1.13 -7.76 8.81
N GLY A 47 0.13 -7.99 8.42
CA GLY A 47 0.55 -9.23 7.79
C GLY A 47 0.31 -10.46 8.66
N ARG A 48 0.55 -10.37 9.98
CA ARG A 48 0.24 -11.45 10.94
C ARG A 48 -1.26 -11.69 11.05
N ALA A 49 -2.06 -10.64 11.09
CA ALA A 49 -3.52 -10.76 11.17
C ALA A 49 -4.12 -11.30 9.85
N ALA A 50 -3.49 -11.04 8.71
CA ALA A 50 -3.92 -11.49 7.39
C ALA A 50 -3.35 -12.87 6.99
N VAL A 51 -2.62 -13.55 7.88
CA VAL A 51 -1.99 -14.85 7.54
C VAL A 51 -3.02 -15.91 7.17
N GLY A 52 -4.13 -16.01 7.91
CA GLY A 52 -5.19 -16.98 7.63
C GLY A 52 -5.88 -16.70 6.29
N TYR A 53 -5.99 -15.44 5.89
CA TYR A 53 -6.49 -15.08 4.56
C TYR A 53 -5.55 -15.57 3.45
N LYS A 54 -4.24 -15.37 3.63
CA LYS A 54 -3.23 -15.90 2.70
C LYS A 54 -3.29 -17.44 2.62
N GLU A 55 -3.31 -18.12 3.76
CA GLU A 55 -3.35 -19.59 3.82
C GLU A 55 -4.64 -20.15 3.18
N ALA A 56 -5.79 -19.50 3.42
CA ALA A 56 -7.05 -19.89 2.80
C ALA A 56 -6.97 -19.81 1.27
N VAL A 57 -6.33 -18.76 0.75
CA VAL A 57 -6.09 -18.57 -0.68
C VAL A 57 -5.14 -19.62 -1.25
N GLU A 58 -4.02 -19.92 -0.57
CA GLU A 58 -3.03 -20.92 -1.01
C GLU A 58 -3.58 -22.36 -0.98
N SER A 59 -4.49 -22.65 -0.04
CA SER A 59 -5.07 -24.00 0.12
C SER A 59 -6.22 -24.32 -0.83
N ALA A 60 -6.78 -23.31 -1.51
CA ALA A 60 -7.95 -23.46 -2.34
C ALA A 60 -7.57 -23.66 -3.82
N ASP A 61 -8.27 -24.57 -4.51
CA ASP A 61 -8.11 -24.77 -5.96
C ASP A 61 -8.49 -23.51 -6.77
N SER A 62 -9.34 -22.66 -6.19
CA SER A 62 -9.72 -21.35 -6.74
C SER A 62 -9.98 -20.37 -5.60
N TYR A 63 -9.72 -19.10 -5.87
CA TYR A 63 -9.93 -18.00 -4.95
C TYR A 63 -11.36 -18.04 -4.42
N PRO A 64 -11.54 -18.13 -3.09
CA PRO A 64 -12.84 -18.41 -2.52
C PRO A 64 -13.80 -17.25 -2.78
N THR A 65 -15.00 -17.61 -3.21
CA THR A 65 -16.16 -16.73 -3.03
C THR A 65 -16.73 -17.04 -1.66
N HIS A 66 -17.03 -16.03 -0.86
CA HIS A 66 -17.63 -16.27 0.44
C HIS A 66 -19.16 -16.12 0.36
N THR A 67 -19.86 -16.88 1.19
CA THR A 67 -21.33 -16.90 1.28
C THR A 67 -21.92 -15.67 1.99
N GLY A 68 -21.13 -14.61 2.16
CA GLY A 68 -21.57 -13.37 2.80
C GLY A 68 -22.47 -12.55 1.88
N ALA A 69 -22.86 -11.35 2.36
CA ALA A 69 -23.60 -10.43 1.51
C ALA A 69 -22.77 -10.08 0.27
N ALA A 70 -23.38 -10.13 -0.92
CA ALA A 70 -22.69 -9.80 -2.16
C ALA A 70 -22.05 -8.40 -2.06
N GLY A 71 -20.77 -8.31 -2.44
CA GLY A 71 -20.02 -7.05 -2.37
C GLY A 71 -19.44 -6.72 -0.99
N THR A 72 -19.42 -7.68 -0.05
CA THR A 72 -18.68 -7.52 1.21
C THR A 72 -17.28 -8.15 1.13
N VAL A 73 -16.40 -7.72 2.02
CA VAL A 73 -15.01 -8.22 2.10
C VAL A 73 -15.02 -9.65 2.64
N THR A 74 -14.07 -10.46 2.16
CA THR A 74 -13.84 -11.81 2.64
C THR A 74 -13.69 -11.82 4.17
N PRO A 75 -14.54 -12.56 4.91
CA PRO A 75 -14.63 -12.46 6.37
C PRO A 75 -13.31 -12.70 7.12
N ILE A 76 -12.42 -13.54 6.60
CA ILE A 76 -11.13 -13.81 7.24
C ILE A 76 -10.13 -12.63 7.11
N LEU A 77 -10.32 -11.74 6.14
CA LEU A 77 -9.52 -10.52 5.96
C LEU A 77 -10.03 -9.35 6.82
N GLU A 78 -11.34 -9.32 7.11
CA GLU A 78 -12.00 -8.21 7.81
C GLU A 78 -11.34 -7.84 9.16
N PRO A 79 -10.96 -8.79 10.06
CA PRO A 79 -10.30 -8.46 11.31
C PRO A 79 -8.96 -7.74 11.13
N ALA A 80 -8.17 -8.13 10.12
CA ALA A 80 -6.89 -7.50 9.82
C ALA A 80 -7.08 -6.05 9.35
N MET A 81 -8.08 -5.81 8.50
CA MET A 81 -8.44 -4.47 8.04
C MET A 81 -8.97 -3.58 9.18
N ALA A 82 -9.88 -4.11 10.00
CA ALA A 82 -10.44 -3.39 11.15
C ALA A 82 -9.34 -3.02 12.16
N GLN A 83 -8.40 -3.94 12.44
CA GLN A 83 -7.28 -3.67 13.32
C GLN A 83 -6.36 -2.58 12.77
N LEU A 84 -6.02 -2.63 11.47
CA LEU A 84 -5.20 -1.61 10.83
C LEU A 84 -5.88 -0.24 10.90
N GLN A 85 -7.18 -0.18 10.58
CA GLN A 85 -7.97 1.04 10.65
C GLN A 85 -8.00 1.64 12.07
N ALA A 86 -8.29 0.80 13.08
CA ALA A 86 -8.34 1.23 14.48
C ALA A 86 -7.01 1.82 14.95
N ARG A 87 -5.88 1.19 14.57
CA ARG A 87 -4.54 1.68 14.93
C ARG A 87 -4.18 3.00 14.24
N LEU A 88 -4.53 3.14 12.96
CA LEU A 88 -4.33 4.42 12.25
C LEU A 88 -5.17 5.54 12.87
N HIS A 89 -6.42 5.26 13.25
CA HIS A 89 -7.25 6.23 13.97
C HIS A 89 -6.69 6.60 15.34
N ALA A 90 -6.17 5.63 16.09
CA ALA A 90 -5.55 5.88 17.39
C ALA A 90 -4.26 6.70 17.27
N LEU A 91 -3.50 6.51 16.19
CA LEU A 91 -2.24 7.23 15.94
C LEU A 91 -2.44 8.67 15.45
N ALA A 92 -3.49 8.91 14.66
CA ALA A 92 -3.77 10.20 14.04
C ALA A 92 -3.77 11.41 15.00
N PRO A 93 -4.41 11.38 16.19
CA PRO A 93 -4.40 12.52 17.12
C PRO A 93 -3.07 12.72 17.86
N SER A 94 -2.16 11.74 17.84
CA SER A 94 -0.89 11.80 18.57
C SER A 94 0.27 12.39 17.76
N LEU A 95 0.03 12.74 16.49
CA LEU A 95 1.04 13.21 15.55
C LEU A 95 0.57 14.47 14.83
N ASP A 96 1.51 15.29 14.37
CA ASP A 96 1.18 16.32 13.39
C ASP A 96 0.79 15.70 12.03
N GLY A 97 0.05 16.48 11.25
CA GLY A 97 -0.51 16.03 9.97
C GLY A 97 0.55 15.49 8.99
N PRO A 98 1.66 16.21 8.72
CA PRO A 98 2.77 15.70 7.92
C PRO A 98 3.31 14.35 8.39
N SER A 99 3.65 14.22 9.67
CA SER A 99 4.22 12.99 10.22
C SER A 99 3.28 11.80 10.14
N PHE A 100 2.01 11.99 10.51
CA PHE A 100 1.00 10.95 10.36
C PHE A 100 0.87 10.51 8.89
N ARG A 101 0.96 11.47 7.96
CA ARG A 101 0.87 11.21 6.52
C ARG A 101 2.00 10.36 6.00
N ASP A 102 3.22 10.64 6.41
CA ASP A 102 4.38 9.87 5.99
C ASP A 102 4.31 8.44 6.53
N ILE A 103 3.84 8.26 7.76
CA ILE A 103 3.65 6.94 8.36
C ILE A 103 2.59 6.14 7.61
N TRP A 104 1.36 6.65 7.44
CA TRP A 104 0.33 5.82 6.81
C TRP A 104 0.66 5.53 5.34
N ARG A 105 1.35 6.43 4.63
CA ARG A 105 1.87 6.17 3.27
C ARG A 105 2.94 5.09 3.26
N ALA A 106 3.82 5.08 4.25
CA ALA A 106 4.80 4.02 4.38
C ALA A 106 4.15 2.67 4.69
N VAL A 107 2.99 2.64 5.36
CA VAL A 107 2.20 1.41 5.59
C VAL A 107 1.55 0.90 4.29
N THR A 108 1.07 1.77 3.40
CA THR A 108 0.38 1.29 2.18
C THR A 108 1.29 0.46 1.27
N VAL A 109 2.60 0.72 1.26
CA VAL A 109 3.56 0.01 0.41
C VAL A 109 3.60 -1.50 0.70
N PRO A 110 3.92 -1.96 1.92
CA PRO A 110 3.91 -3.39 2.25
C PRO A 110 2.52 -4.01 2.19
N VAL A 111 1.44 -3.27 2.50
CA VAL A 111 0.06 -3.80 2.38
C VAL A 111 -0.31 -4.05 0.91
N ASN A 112 -0.04 -3.09 0.03
CA ASN A 112 -0.22 -3.24 -1.42
C ASN A 112 0.60 -4.42 -1.96
N ARG A 113 1.87 -4.55 -1.54
CA ARG A 113 2.73 -5.67 -1.92
C ARG A 113 2.23 -7.01 -1.39
N PHE A 114 1.66 -7.05 -0.19
CA PHE A 114 1.12 -8.28 0.37
C PHE A 114 0.00 -8.83 -0.50
N LEU A 115 -0.99 -7.98 -0.83
CA LEU A 115 -2.13 -8.39 -1.67
C LEU A 115 -1.72 -8.66 -3.13
N PHE A 116 -0.74 -7.93 -3.65
CA PHE A 116 -0.23 -8.19 -4.99
C PHE A 116 0.58 -9.50 -5.06
N ASN A 117 1.64 -9.64 -4.24
CA ASN A 117 2.61 -10.73 -4.34
C ASN A 117 2.16 -12.06 -3.71
N TYR A 118 1.26 -12.05 -2.73
CA TYR A 118 0.86 -13.30 -2.04
C TYR A 118 -0.56 -13.73 -2.36
N VAL A 119 -1.30 -12.92 -3.12
CA VAL A 119 -2.69 -13.23 -3.47
C VAL A 119 -2.87 -13.16 -4.97
N ALA A 120 -2.66 -11.98 -5.58
CA ALA A 120 -2.92 -11.81 -7.00
C ALA A 120 -1.99 -12.62 -7.93
N THR A 121 -0.76 -12.92 -7.51
CA THR A 121 0.20 -13.71 -8.30
C THR A 121 0.24 -15.19 -7.94
N GLU A 122 -0.30 -15.58 -6.78
CA GLU A 122 -0.17 -16.94 -6.26
C GLU A 122 -1.46 -17.76 -6.36
N ALA A 123 -2.62 -17.12 -6.21
CA ALA A 123 -3.91 -17.80 -6.27
C ALA A 123 -4.37 -18.04 -7.70
N PHE A 124 -5.23 -19.04 -7.92
CA PHE A 124 -6.01 -19.16 -9.16
C PHE A 124 -7.40 -18.54 -9.00
N PHE A 125 -7.94 -17.89 -10.03
CA PHE A 125 -9.19 -17.13 -9.94
C PHE A 125 -10.19 -17.60 -10.99
N SER A 126 -11.33 -18.12 -10.54
CA SER A 126 -12.54 -18.09 -11.35
C SER A 126 -13.01 -16.65 -11.55
N GLN A 127 -13.93 -16.40 -12.48
CA GLN A 127 -14.52 -15.06 -12.66
C GLN A 127 -15.12 -14.52 -11.35
N ALA A 128 -15.83 -15.36 -10.60
CA ALA A 128 -16.43 -14.96 -9.34
C ALA A 128 -15.36 -14.68 -8.26
N GLY A 129 -14.30 -15.49 -8.20
CA GLY A 129 -13.16 -15.26 -7.32
C GLY A 129 -12.41 -13.96 -7.64
N ALA A 130 -12.22 -13.64 -8.92
CA ALA A 130 -11.62 -12.37 -9.35
C ALA A 130 -12.45 -11.16 -8.91
N HIS A 131 -13.79 -11.24 -9.03
CA HIS A 131 -14.67 -10.20 -8.52
C HIS A 131 -14.61 -10.08 -7.00
N GLN A 132 -14.53 -11.19 -6.27
CA GLN A 132 -14.37 -11.16 -4.81
C GLN A 132 -13.05 -10.49 -4.40
N PHE A 133 -11.94 -10.83 -5.07
CA PHE A 133 -10.66 -10.17 -4.83
C PHE A 133 -10.72 -8.66 -5.12
N ALA A 134 -11.45 -8.24 -6.15
CA ALA A 134 -11.67 -6.82 -6.42
C ALA A 134 -12.45 -6.12 -5.29
N VAL A 135 -13.41 -6.80 -4.67
CA VAL A 135 -14.13 -6.30 -3.49
C VAL A 135 -13.19 -6.20 -2.27
N ASP A 136 -12.36 -7.21 -2.03
CA ASP A 136 -11.37 -7.19 -0.95
C ASP A 136 -10.37 -6.03 -1.12
N CYS A 137 -9.91 -5.80 -2.34
CA CYS A 137 -9.08 -4.67 -2.71
C CYS A 137 -9.76 -3.32 -2.45
N ALA A 138 -11.04 -3.19 -2.81
CA ALA A 138 -11.81 -1.97 -2.58
C ALA A 138 -12.01 -1.71 -1.07
N GLY A 139 -12.28 -2.77 -0.30
CA GLY A 139 -12.34 -2.71 1.16
C GLY A 139 -11.02 -2.22 1.75
N MET A 140 -9.89 -2.78 1.31
CA MET A 140 -8.57 -2.34 1.78
C MET A 140 -8.30 -0.87 1.49
N VAL A 141 -8.67 -0.39 0.30
CA VAL A 141 -8.58 1.04 -0.04
C VAL A 141 -9.43 1.89 0.91
N ALA A 142 -10.63 1.40 1.29
CA ALA A 142 -11.55 2.13 2.16
C ALA A 142 -11.00 2.36 3.58
N VAL A 143 -10.10 1.49 4.08
CA VAL A 143 -9.40 1.67 5.38
C VAL A 143 -8.66 3.02 5.44
N PHE A 144 -8.18 3.52 4.30
CA PHE A 144 -7.37 4.74 4.22
C PHE A 144 -8.19 5.99 3.85
N SER A 145 -9.46 5.83 3.47
CA SER A 145 -10.35 6.93 3.07
C SER A 145 -10.46 8.07 4.12
N PRO A 146 -10.47 7.80 5.45
CA PRO A 146 -10.50 8.87 6.44
C PRO A 146 -9.26 9.78 6.43
N PHE A 147 -8.13 9.31 5.87
CA PHE A 147 -6.82 9.97 5.99
C PHE A 147 -6.35 10.63 4.69
N THR A 148 -7.01 10.36 3.56
CA THR A 148 -6.68 10.91 2.24
C THR A 148 -7.88 10.96 1.31
N LYS A 149 -7.93 11.97 0.44
CA LYS A 149 -8.97 12.08 -0.61
C LYS A 149 -8.75 11.10 -1.78
N ARG A 150 -7.57 10.49 -1.87
CA ARG A 150 -7.18 9.61 -2.99
C ARG A 150 -6.48 8.33 -2.50
N PRO A 151 -7.15 7.49 -1.68
CA PRO A 151 -6.51 6.30 -1.12
C PRO A 151 -6.06 5.31 -2.20
N ALA A 152 -6.84 5.14 -3.27
CA ALA A 152 -6.51 4.26 -4.39
C ALA A 152 -5.16 4.57 -5.07
N ALA A 153 -4.68 5.82 -5.03
CA ALA A 153 -3.40 6.19 -5.60
C ALA A 153 -2.19 5.50 -4.93
N HIS A 154 -2.40 4.94 -3.74
CA HIS A 154 -1.39 4.27 -2.93
C HIS A 154 -1.40 2.73 -3.07
N PHE A 155 -2.34 2.18 -3.85
CA PHE A 155 -2.55 0.74 -4.05
C PHE A 155 -2.52 0.34 -5.53
N ARG A 156 -1.61 0.93 -6.29
CA ARG A 156 -1.61 0.85 -7.76
C ARG A 156 -1.46 -0.59 -8.27
N GLU A 157 -0.51 -1.35 -7.73
CA GLU A 157 -0.21 -2.71 -8.21
C GLU A 157 -1.37 -3.67 -7.89
N MET A 158 -1.86 -3.64 -6.65
CA MET A 158 -3.01 -4.43 -6.22
C MET A 158 -4.26 -4.13 -7.06
N LEU A 159 -4.59 -2.85 -7.28
CA LEU A 159 -5.75 -2.46 -8.07
C LEU A 159 -5.58 -2.77 -9.56
N ALA A 160 -4.37 -2.67 -10.09
CA ALA A 160 -4.05 -3.10 -11.44
C ALA A 160 -4.27 -4.60 -11.60
N ALA A 161 -3.80 -5.40 -10.65
CA ALA A 161 -3.99 -6.85 -10.67
C ALA A 161 -5.45 -7.25 -10.56
N ALA A 162 -6.20 -6.67 -9.62
CA ALA A 162 -7.65 -6.90 -9.51
C ALA A 162 -8.38 -6.60 -10.83
N ARG A 163 -7.98 -5.53 -11.52
CA ARG A 163 -8.56 -5.18 -12.82
C ARG A 163 -8.23 -6.20 -13.90
N LEU A 164 -6.97 -6.64 -14.01
CA LEU A 164 -6.55 -7.68 -14.96
C LEU A 164 -7.33 -8.98 -14.77
N LEU A 165 -7.52 -9.41 -13.52
CA LEU A 165 -8.24 -10.63 -13.18
C LEU A 165 -9.73 -10.58 -13.59
N THR A 166 -10.31 -9.38 -13.60
CA THR A 166 -11.72 -9.15 -13.96
C THR A 166 -11.96 -8.83 -15.45
N LEU A 167 -10.93 -8.86 -16.30
CA LEU A 167 -11.11 -8.62 -17.73
C LEU A 167 -11.93 -9.73 -18.40
N GLY A 168 -12.64 -9.37 -19.47
CA GLY A 168 -13.25 -10.34 -20.37
C GLY A 168 -12.19 -11.14 -21.15
N ASP A 169 -12.58 -12.26 -21.73
CA ASP A 169 -11.63 -13.17 -22.39
C ASP A 169 -10.97 -12.54 -23.62
N GLN A 170 -11.71 -11.76 -24.41
CA GLN A 170 -11.16 -11.04 -25.55
C GLN A 170 -10.11 -10.01 -25.13
N ASP A 171 -10.42 -9.18 -24.13
CA ASP A 171 -9.48 -8.20 -23.60
C ASP A 171 -8.24 -8.89 -23.03
N THR A 172 -8.43 -10.00 -22.34
CA THR A 172 -7.33 -10.76 -21.75
C THR A 172 -6.40 -11.33 -22.80
N GLN A 173 -6.94 -11.96 -23.85
CA GLN A 173 -6.13 -12.47 -24.96
C GLN A 173 -5.31 -11.35 -25.60
N GLU A 174 -5.91 -10.18 -25.79
CA GLU A 174 -5.23 -9.02 -26.35
C GLU A 174 -4.14 -8.47 -25.43
N VAL A 175 -4.40 -8.41 -24.11
CA VAL A 175 -3.42 -8.02 -23.10
C VAL A 175 -2.23 -8.97 -23.06
N VAL A 176 -2.47 -10.28 -23.06
CA VAL A 176 -1.41 -11.31 -23.07
C VAL A 176 -0.58 -11.19 -24.35
N ARG A 177 -1.24 -11.12 -25.50
CA ARG A 177 -0.55 -10.98 -26.79
C ARG A 177 0.39 -9.77 -26.80
N LYS A 178 -0.11 -8.60 -26.37
CA LYS A 178 0.69 -7.37 -26.30
C LYS A 178 1.80 -7.44 -25.25
N ALA A 179 1.51 -7.96 -24.06
CA ALA A 179 2.51 -8.10 -23.00
C ALA A 179 3.65 -9.05 -23.40
N SER A 180 3.33 -10.18 -24.03
CA SER A 180 4.32 -11.15 -24.53
C SER A 180 5.19 -10.57 -25.64
N MET A 181 4.61 -9.82 -26.58
CA MET A 181 5.38 -9.10 -27.60
C MET A 181 6.37 -8.11 -26.98
N GLN A 182 5.91 -7.34 -25.98
CA GLN A 182 6.74 -6.34 -25.31
C GLN A 182 7.85 -6.97 -24.45
N ALA A 183 7.54 -8.08 -23.76
CA ALA A 183 8.52 -8.83 -22.99
C ALA A 183 9.68 -9.34 -23.87
N ALA A 184 9.40 -9.69 -25.13
CA ALA A 184 10.41 -10.12 -26.09
C ALA A 184 11.30 -8.97 -26.62
N VAL A 185 10.75 -7.75 -26.73
CA VAL A 185 11.47 -6.57 -27.23
C VAL A 185 12.27 -5.87 -26.12
N GLY A 186 11.88 -6.05 -24.85
CA GLY A 186 12.57 -5.46 -23.70
C GLY A 186 12.30 -3.97 -23.48
N GLU A 187 11.31 -3.40 -24.17
CA GLU A 187 10.93 -2.00 -24.03
C GLU A 187 10.05 -1.75 -22.78
N PRO A 188 10.13 -0.56 -22.16
CA PRO A 188 9.35 -0.25 -20.97
C PRO A 188 7.86 -0.08 -21.28
N LEU A 189 7.04 -0.94 -20.68
CA LEU A 189 5.58 -0.95 -20.85
C LEU A 189 4.86 0.36 -20.51
N TRP A 190 5.40 1.20 -19.63
CA TRP A 190 4.75 2.46 -19.27
C TRP A 190 4.58 3.42 -20.46
N ARG A 191 5.28 3.19 -21.58
CA ARG A 191 5.13 3.94 -22.83
C ARG A 191 3.91 3.53 -23.65
N GLU A 192 3.32 2.37 -23.34
CA GLU A 192 2.22 1.82 -24.09
C GLU A 192 0.89 2.47 -23.68
N PRO A 193 0.20 3.19 -24.59
CA PRO A 193 -1.02 3.91 -24.26
C PRO A 193 -2.15 3.02 -23.74
N TRP A 194 -2.21 1.77 -24.21
CA TRP A 194 -3.27 0.83 -23.85
C TRP A 194 -3.19 0.39 -22.38
N LEU A 195 -1.99 0.32 -21.78
CA LEU A 195 -1.83 0.00 -20.35
C LEU A 195 -2.29 1.13 -19.45
N ALA A 196 -2.08 2.38 -19.89
CA ALA A 196 -2.59 3.55 -19.18
C ALA A 196 -4.13 3.61 -19.26
N GLN A 197 -4.72 3.30 -20.43
CA GLN A 197 -6.17 3.23 -20.61
C GLN A 197 -6.80 2.13 -19.75
N LEU A 198 -6.14 0.97 -19.66
CA LEU A 198 -6.55 -0.11 -18.77
C LEU A 198 -6.19 0.17 -17.30
N GLY A 199 -5.50 1.25 -16.94
CA GLY A 199 -5.14 1.53 -15.54
C GLY A 199 -4.14 0.56 -14.92
N VAL A 200 -3.38 -0.18 -15.72
CA VAL A 200 -2.40 -1.20 -15.29
C VAL A 200 -0.95 -0.80 -15.60
N GLY A 201 -0.72 0.42 -16.08
CA GLY A 201 0.61 0.93 -16.45
C GLY A 201 1.64 1.05 -15.31
N CYS A 202 1.32 0.61 -14.09
CA CYS A 202 2.30 0.43 -13.02
C CYS A 202 2.98 -0.95 -13.02
N LEU A 203 2.49 -1.91 -13.82
CA LEU A 203 2.99 -3.28 -13.86
C LEU A 203 3.98 -3.48 -15.03
N SER A 204 4.97 -4.35 -14.83
CA SER A 204 5.85 -4.86 -15.89
C SER A 204 5.16 -5.91 -16.75
N ALA A 205 5.74 -6.27 -17.90
CA ALA A 205 5.12 -7.26 -18.80
C ALA A 205 5.03 -8.63 -18.14
N GLN A 206 6.07 -9.00 -17.41
CA GLN A 206 6.13 -10.23 -16.64
C GLN A 206 5.07 -10.22 -15.53
N GLN A 207 4.85 -9.09 -14.85
CA GLN A 207 3.80 -8.97 -13.83
C GLN A 207 2.40 -9.07 -14.45
N VAL A 208 2.16 -8.45 -15.61
CA VAL A 208 0.88 -8.57 -16.33
C VAL A 208 0.62 -10.03 -16.71
N ILE A 209 1.61 -10.70 -17.31
CA ILE A 209 1.50 -12.12 -17.70
C ILE A 209 1.24 -12.99 -16.46
N ALA A 210 2.04 -12.82 -15.40
CA ALA A 210 1.92 -13.60 -14.17
C ALA A 210 0.52 -13.49 -13.54
N VAL A 211 -0.06 -12.29 -13.51
CA VAL A 211 -1.43 -12.09 -12.99
C VAL A 211 -2.48 -12.70 -13.92
N VAL A 212 -2.33 -12.56 -15.24
CA VAL A 212 -3.32 -13.11 -16.17
C VAL A 212 -3.30 -14.65 -16.18
N GLU A 213 -2.12 -15.26 -16.04
CA GLU A 213 -1.96 -16.72 -15.90
C GLU A 213 -2.61 -17.29 -14.65
N ARG A 214 -3.05 -16.44 -13.72
CA ARG A 214 -3.84 -16.86 -12.57
C ARG A 214 -5.33 -17.00 -12.85
N ARG A 215 -5.84 -16.59 -14.02
CA ARG A 215 -7.25 -16.80 -14.39
C ARG A 215 -7.50 -18.27 -14.77
N LEU A 216 -8.58 -18.86 -14.27
CA LEU A 216 -9.07 -20.21 -14.61
C LEU A 216 -10.01 -20.19 -15.83
#